data_AF-A0A382FK79-F1
#
_entry.id   AF-A0A382FK79-F1
#
_cell.length_a   1.000
_cell.length_b   1.000
_cell.length_c   1.000
_cell.angle_alpha   90.00
_cell.angle_beta   90.00
_cell.angle_gamma   90.00
#
_symmetry.space_group_name_H-M   'P 1'
#
loop_
_entity.id
_entity.type
_entity.pdbx_description
1 polymer ?
#
loop_
_entity_poly.entity_id
_entity_poly.type
_entity_poly.pdbx_seq_one_letter_code
_entity_poly.pdbx_strand_id
1 'polypeptide(L)'
;MYQKIIPLKKETSKVVIVDIDEKSLERFGQFPWNRSIFTKITENINREEPKAIGFDIFFPEKDKQAPEEIIKAYNINENDVLNYLKNIESHDEKFRQKINSSNSVLAVLGSNIPSKGTYDRSAKAKFFSKGGNP
;
A
#
# COMPACT_ATOMS: atom_id res chain seq x y z
N MET A 1 41.16 -20.37 18.70
CA MET A 1 39.82 -20.16 18.14
C MET A 1 39.43 -18.73 18.49
N TYR A 2 39.31 -17.81 17.52
CA TYR A 2 38.93 -16.42 17.81
C TYR A 2 37.70 -16.04 16.97
N GLN A 3 36.57 -15.83 17.64
CA GLN A 3 35.39 -15.17 17.07
C GLN A 3 35.66 -13.65 17.10
N LYS A 4 35.86 -13.02 15.95
CA LYS A 4 35.84 -11.55 15.83
C LYS A 4 34.39 -11.09 15.93
N ILE A 5 34.04 -10.44 17.04
CA ILE A 5 32.77 -9.71 17.17
C ILE A 5 32.95 -8.39 16.43
N ILE A 6 32.30 -8.25 15.27
CA ILE A 6 32.19 -6.96 14.58
C ILE A 6 30.92 -6.31 15.13
N PRO A 7 31.02 -5.32 16.03
CA PRO A 7 29.83 -4.64 16.54
C PRO A 7 29.14 -3.92 15.37
N LEU A 8 27.84 -4.18 15.21
CA LEU A 8 27.03 -3.51 14.21
C LEU A 8 26.92 -2.02 14.58
N LYS A 9 27.64 -1.15 13.88
CA LYS A 9 27.50 0.30 14.06
C LYS A 9 26.15 0.71 13.48
N LYS A 10 25.13 0.86 14.33
CA LYS A 10 23.82 1.39 13.93
C LYS A 10 23.97 2.87 13.57
N GLU A 11 24.19 3.13 12.29
CA GLU A 11 23.91 4.47 11.74
C GLU A 11 22.40 4.73 11.85
N THR A 12 22.01 6.00 12.00
CA THR A 12 20.59 6.39 12.02
C THR A 12 19.93 5.90 10.73
N SER A 13 18.98 4.97 10.86
CA SER A 13 18.28 4.41 9.70
C SER A 13 17.43 5.51 9.05
N LYS A 14 17.62 5.71 7.74
CA LYS A 14 16.77 6.60 6.91
C LYS A 14 15.45 5.93 6.48
N VAL A 15 15.12 4.80 7.10
CA VAL A 15 13.93 4.00 6.81
C VAL A 15 13.02 4.05 8.01
N VAL A 16 11.76 4.42 7.76
CA VAL A 16 10.67 4.40 8.73
C VAL A 16 9.72 3.29 8.31
N ILE A 17 9.33 2.45 9.27
CA ILE A 17 8.32 1.41 9.08
C ILE A 17 7.04 1.89 9.76
N VAL A 18 5.94 1.87 9.02
CA VAL A 18 4.60 2.14 9.54
C VAL A 18 3.88 0.81 9.61
N ASP A 19 3.62 0.35 10.84
CA ASP A 19 2.99 -0.94 11.11
C ASP A 19 1.51 -0.76 11.47
N ILE A 20 0.72 -1.82 11.27
CA ILE A 20 -0.68 -1.87 11.69
C ILE A 20 -0.73 -2.66 13.00
N ASP A 21 -0.78 -1.94 14.11
CA ASP A 21 -0.81 -2.51 15.47
C ASP A 21 -2.22 -2.48 16.08
N GLU A 22 -2.34 -3.03 17.28
CA GLU A 22 -3.60 -3.06 18.06
C GLU A 22 -4.18 -1.66 18.25
N LYS A 23 -3.35 -0.65 18.55
CA LYS A 23 -3.80 0.74 18.70
C LYS A 23 -4.37 1.31 17.40
N SER A 24 -3.78 0.95 16.27
CA SER A 24 -4.26 1.34 14.96
C SER A 24 -5.59 0.67 14.63
N LEU A 25 -5.74 -0.62 14.97
CA LEU A 25 -7.00 -1.35 14.80
C LEU A 25 -8.12 -0.82 15.72
N GLU A 26 -7.81 -0.46 16.96
CA GLU A 26 -8.76 0.20 17.87
C GLU A 26 -9.23 1.55 17.30
N ARG A 27 -8.31 2.30 16.66
CA ARG A 27 -8.62 3.63 16.13
C ARG A 27 -9.36 3.61 14.79
N PHE A 28 -8.95 2.74 13.87
CA PHE A 28 -9.43 2.74 12.48
C PHE A 28 -10.38 1.57 12.18
N GLY A 29 -10.59 0.69 13.16
CA GLY A 29 -11.38 -0.51 13.01
C GLY A 29 -10.60 -1.68 12.43
N GLN A 30 -11.31 -2.76 12.16
CA GLN A 30 -10.74 -3.99 11.65
C GLN A 30 -10.16 -3.80 10.24
N PHE A 31 -8.98 -4.36 10.01
CA PHE A 31 -8.38 -4.49 8.68
C PHE A 31 -9.10 -5.59 7.85
N PRO A 32 -9.31 -5.45 6.53
CA PRO A 32 -8.79 -4.40 5.64
C PRO A 32 -9.57 -3.09 5.68
N TRP A 33 -8.84 -1.98 5.70
CA TRP A 33 -9.41 -0.63 5.71
C TRP A 33 -9.82 -0.13 4.31
N ASN A 34 -10.71 0.86 4.28
CA ASN A 34 -11.02 1.61 3.06
C ASN A 34 -9.82 2.42 2.56
N ARG A 35 -9.86 2.80 1.28
CA ARG A 35 -8.76 3.50 0.60
C ARG A 35 -8.62 4.95 1.04
N SER A 36 -9.63 5.53 1.70
CA SER A 36 -9.52 6.86 2.32
C SER A 36 -8.50 6.89 3.46
N ILE A 37 -8.43 5.82 4.27
CA ILE A 37 -7.41 5.72 5.34
C ILE A 37 -6.00 5.69 4.73
N PHE A 38 -5.78 4.86 3.70
CA PHE A 38 -4.49 4.80 3.01
C PHE A 38 -4.13 6.12 2.30
N THR A 39 -5.13 6.82 1.75
CA THR A 39 -4.94 8.17 1.21
C THR A 39 -4.38 9.11 2.28
N LYS A 40 -4.96 9.11 3.48
CA LYS A 40 -4.51 9.99 4.57
C LYS A 40 -3.14 9.62 5.12
N ILE A 41 -2.85 8.32 5.25
CA ILE A 41 -1.53 7.83 5.64
C ILE A 41 -0.49 8.32 4.62
N THR A 42 -0.76 8.13 3.33
CA THR A 42 0.14 8.53 2.25
C THR A 42 0.34 10.04 2.22
N GLU A 43 -0.73 10.82 2.40
CA GLU A 43 -0.66 12.28 2.48
C GLU A 43 0.26 12.73 3.62
N ASN A 44 0.10 12.16 4.81
CA ASN A 44 0.90 12.53 5.98
C ASN A 44 2.38 12.16 5.79
N ILE A 45 2.67 10.97 5.28
CA ILE A 45 4.04 10.53 5.01
C ILE A 45 4.69 11.39 3.92
N ASN A 46 3.93 11.73 2.87
CA ASN A 46 4.45 12.49 1.74
C ASN A 46 4.82 13.94 2.09
N ARG A 47 4.30 14.51 3.19
CA ARG A 47 4.68 15.85 3.68
C ARG A 47 6.14 15.93 4.12
N GLU A 48 6.73 14.79 4.51
CA GLU A 48 8.14 14.69 4.89
C GLU A 48 9.07 14.44 3.69
N GLU A 49 8.54 14.56 2.46
CA GLU A 49 9.27 14.41 1.19
C GLU A 49 10.15 13.14 1.12
N PRO A 50 9.60 11.95 1.42
CA PRO A 50 10.37 10.72 1.40
C PRO A 50 10.85 10.41 0.00
N LYS A 51 12.03 9.77 -0.10
CA LYS A 51 12.57 9.30 -1.39
C LYS A 51 11.68 8.23 -2.05
N ALA A 52 10.98 7.43 -1.25
CA ALA A 52 10.02 6.44 -1.71
C ALA A 52 9.05 6.07 -0.58
N ILE A 53 7.83 5.66 -0.95
CA ILE A 53 6.81 5.10 -0.06
C ILE A 53 6.45 3.72 -0.61
N GLY A 54 6.83 2.66 0.08
CA GLY A 54 6.46 1.28 -0.28
C GLY A 54 5.26 0.81 0.52
N PHE A 55 4.38 0.03 -0.11
CA PHE A 55 3.27 -0.64 0.56
C PHE A 55 3.50 -2.14 0.56
N ASP A 56 3.53 -2.75 1.75
CA ASP A 56 3.48 -4.21 1.92
C ASP A 56 2.03 -4.69 2.04
N ILE A 57 1.18 -4.18 1.14
CA ILE A 57 -0.25 -4.46 1.07
C ILE A 57 -0.63 -4.51 -0.40
N PHE A 58 -1.36 -5.56 -0.80
CA PHE A 58 -1.90 -5.67 -2.14
C PHE A 58 -3.30 -5.05 -2.22
N PHE A 59 -3.57 -4.30 -3.29
CA PHE A 59 -4.88 -3.72 -3.59
C PHE A 59 -5.47 -4.31 -4.89
N PRO A 60 -5.74 -5.63 -4.96
CA PRO A 60 -6.16 -6.29 -6.20
C PRO A 60 -7.63 -6.06 -6.54
N GLU A 61 -8.45 -5.77 -5.52
CA GLU A 61 -9.89 -5.54 -5.66
C GLU A 61 -10.22 -4.07 -5.40
N LYS A 62 -11.34 -3.62 -5.97
CA LYS A 62 -11.95 -2.33 -5.66
C LYS A 62 -12.30 -2.23 -4.17
N ASP A 63 -12.36 -1.00 -3.65
CA ASP A 63 -12.84 -0.75 -2.31
C ASP A 63 -14.32 -1.14 -2.17
N LYS A 64 -14.62 -2.12 -1.32
CA LYS A 64 -15.99 -2.60 -1.07
C LYS A 64 -16.86 -1.59 -0.32
N GLN A 65 -16.23 -0.55 0.26
CA GLN A 65 -16.92 0.56 0.93
C GLN A 65 -17.02 1.79 0.03
N ALA A 66 -16.70 1.68 -1.26
CA ALA A 66 -16.91 2.75 -2.22
C ALA A 66 -18.42 3.01 -2.46
N PRO A 67 -18.83 4.24 -2.80
CA PRO A 67 -20.24 4.57 -3.03
C PRO A 67 -20.93 3.64 -4.04
N GLU A 68 -20.22 3.23 -5.10
CA GLU A 68 -20.77 2.35 -6.13
C GLU A 68 -21.03 0.93 -5.62
N GLU A 69 -20.20 0.44 -4.71
CA GLU A 69 -20.38 -0.89 -4.10
C GLU A 69 -21.47 -0.87 -3.03
N ILE A 70 -21.61 0.24 -2.29
CA ILE A 70 -22.72 0.44 -1.33
C ILE A 70 -24.06 0.47 -2.06
N ILE A 71 -24.18 1.23 -3.16
CA ILE A 71 -25.41 1.29 -3.97
C ILE A 71 -25.84 -0.13 -4.39
N LYS A 72 -24.89 -0.95 -4.86
CA LYS A 72 -25.15 -2.33 -5.27
C LYS A 72 -25.54 -3.22 -4.10
N ALA A 73 -24.80 -3.17 -2.99
CA ALA A 73 -24.99 -4.07 -1.86
C ALA A 73 -26.38 -3.92 -1.22
N TYR A 74 -26.91 -2.70 -1.18
CA TYR A 74 -28.22 -2.40 -0.60
C TYR A 74 -29.35 -2.26 -1.63
N ASN A 75 -29.06 -2.50 -2.92
CA ASN A 75 -30.01 -2.34 -4.02
C ASN A 75 -30.75 -0.98 -3.98
N ILE A 76 -29.99 0.09 -3.72
CA ILE A 76 -30.54 1.44 -3.59
C ILE A 76 -31.07 1.87 -4.96
N ASN A 77 -32.37 2.17 -5.03
CA ASN A 77 -33.08 2.54 -6.26
C ASN A 77 -33.73 3.94 -6.17
N GLU A 78 -33.69 4.59 -5.01
CA GLU A 78 -34.22 5.93 -4.81
C GLU A 78 -33.34 6.98 -5.53
N ASN A 79 -33.93 7.73 -6.47
CA ASN A 79 -33.19 8.59 -7.39
C ASN A 79 -32.41 9.70 -6.68
N ASP A 80 -33.00 10.34 -5.67
CA ASP A 80 -32.33 11.41 -4.92
C ASP A 80 -31.10 10.88 -4.20
N VAL A 81 -31.23 9.74 -3.52
CA VAL A 81 -30.13 9.08 -2.81
C VAL A 81 -29.02 8.66 -3.78
N LEU A 82 -29.39 8.11 -4.94
CA LEU A 82 -28.43 7.75 -5.99
C LEU A 82 -27.65 8.97 -6.49
N ASN A 83 -28.32 10.11 -6.70
CA ASN A 83 -27.65 11.33 -7.15
C ASN A 83 -26.66 11.84 -6.11
N TYR A 84 -27.02 11.82 -4.82
CA TYR A 84 -26.08 12.19 -3.75
C TYR A 84 -24.89 11.23 -3.67
N LEU A 85 -25.13 9.91 -3.67
CA LEU A 85 -24.06 8.92 -3.53
C LEU A 85 -23.10 8.91 -4.72
N LYS A 86 -23.60 9.12 -5.95
CA LYS A 86 -22.75 9.20 -7.16
C LYS A 86 -21.87 10.45 -7.20
N ASN A 87 -22.25 11.52 -6.50
CA ASN A 87 -21.45 12.74 -6.42
C ASN A 87 -20.31 12.65 -5.39
N ILE A 88 -20.29 11.59 -4.56
CA ILE A 88 -19.20 11.35 -3.63
C ILE A 88 -18.03 10.75 -4.40
N GLU A 89 -16.89 11.43 -4.35
CA GLU A 89 -15.66 10.90 -4.93
C GLU A 89 -15.24 9.59 -4.23
N SER A 90 -15.10 8.53 -5.03
CA SER A 90 -14.74 7.19 -4.59
C SER A 90 -13.38 7.15 -3.87
N HIS A 91 -13.26 6.27 -2.87
CA HIS A 91 -12.04 6.12 -2.10
C HIS A 91 -10.85 5.66 -2.94
N ASP A 92 -11.10 4.78 -3.91
CA ASP A 92 -10.07 4.31 -4.85
C ASP A 92 -9.53 5.47 -5.70
N GLU A 93 -10.40 6.41 -6.10
CA GLU A 93 -10.01 7.55 -6.92
C GLU A 93 -9.13 8.54 -6.13
N LYS A 94 -9.52 8.86 -4.89
CA LYS A 94 -8.70 9.67 -3.98
C LYS A 94 -7.32 9.04 -3.74
N PHE A 95 -7.30 7.72 -3.52
CA PHE A 95 -6.04 7.02 -3.27
C PHE A 95 -5.16 6.98 -4.50
N ARG A 96 -5.74 6.75 -5.69
CA ARG A 96 -5.05 6.82 -6.98
C ARG A 96 -4.42 8.18 -7.21
N GLN A 97 -5.16 9.27 -7.00
CA GLN A 97 -4.64 10.63 -7.14
C GLN A 97 -3.47 10.89 -6.18
N LYS A 98 -3.57 10.40 -4.93
CA LYS A 98 -2.49 10.57 -3.96
C LYS A 98 -1.26 9.76 -4.31
N ILE A 99 -1.40 8.48 -4.67
CA ILE A 99 -0.28 7.65 -5.13
C ILE A 99 0.44 8.31 -6.32
N ASN A 100 -0.30 8.78 -7.32
CA ASN A 100 0.27 9.45 -8.50
C ASN A 100 1.03 10.75 -8.17
N SER A 101 0.65 11.43 -7.10
CA SER A 101 1.26 12.69 -6.65
C SER A 101 2.23 12.50 -5.47
N SER A 102 2.75 11.28 -5.29
CA SER A 102 3.73 10.94 -4.25
C SER A 102 4.78 9.99 -4.80
N ASN A 103 5.90 9.80 -4.09
CA ASN A 103 6.94 8.85 -4.45
C ASN A 103 6.54 7.39 -4.10
N SER A 104 5.28 7.03 -4.35
CA SER A 104 4.72 5.73 -3.98
C SER A 104 5.05 4.63 -4.97
N VAL A 105 5.35 3.45 -4.44
CA VAL A 105 5.62 2.22 -5.20
C VAL A 105 4.68 1.13 -4.69
N LEU A 106 3.93 0.54 -5.62
CA LEU A 106 3.03 -0.57 -5.34
C LEU A 106 3.59 -1.88 -5.90
N ALA A 107 3.37 -2.97 -5.17
CA ALA A 107 3.61 -4.30 -5.70
C ALA A 107 2.51 -4.63 -6.73
N VAL A 108 2.94 -5.16 -7.89
CA VAL A 108 2.05 -5.63 -8.94
C VAL A 108 2.23 -7.13 -9.08
N LEU A 109 1.16 -7.90 -8.90
CA LEU A 109 1.14 -9.35 -9.07
C LEU A 109 0.12 -9.73 -10.14
N GLY A 110 0.50 -10.58 -11.09
CA GLY A 110 -0.43 -11.13 -12.10
C GLY A 110 -0.96 -10.12 -13.12
N SER A 111 -0.26 -9.01 -13.36
CA SER A 111 -0.67 -8.05 -14.41
C SER A 111 -0.50 -8.66 -15.80
N ASN A 112 -1.62 -8.81 -16.52
CA ASN A 112 -1.63 -9.15 -17.95
C ASN A 112 -1.32 -7.94 -18.84
N ILE A 113 -1.15 -6.74 -18.25
CA ILE A 113 -0.70 -5.54 -18.96
C ILE A 113 0.82 -5.63 -19.07
N PRO A 114 1.41 -5.58 -20.29
CA PRO A 114 2.85 -5.52 -20.45
C PRO A 114 3.38 -4.32 -19.67
N SER A 115 4.28 -4.54 -18.71
CA SER A 115 4.99 -3.44 -18.07
C SER A 115 5.82 -2.76 -19.16
N LYS A 116 5.42 -1.57 -19.63
CA LYS A 116 6.21 -0.77 -20.54
C LYS A 116 7.45 -0.26 -19.78
N GLY A 117 8.47 -1.10 -19.75
CA GLY A 117 9.69 -0.85 -19.04
C GLY A 117 10.57 -2.08 -19.09
N THR A 118 11.30 -2.26 -20.19
CA THR A 118 12.52 -3.06 -20.20
C THR A 118 13.57 -2.30 -19.38
N TYR A 119 13.42 -2.25 -18.07
CA TYR A 119 14.55 -1.93 -17.23
C TYR A 119 15.43 -3.16 -17.26
N ASP A 120 16.61 -3.04 -17.85
CA ASP A 120 17.68 -4.03 -17.75
C ASP A 120 18.17 -4.05 -16.28
N ARG A 121 17.34 -4.62 -15.41
CA ARG A 121 17.65 -4.81 -13.99
C ARG A 121 18.23 -6.19 -13.89
N SER A 122 19.54 -6.26 -13.66
CA SER A 122 20.10 -7.46 -13.05
C SER A 122 19.38 -7.69 -11.72
N ALA A 123 18.74 -8.84 -11.56
CA ALA A 123 18.13 -9.23 -10.30
C ALA A 123 19.24 -9.20 -9.23
N LYS A 124 19.24 -8.19 -8.35
CA LYS A 124 20.15 -8.11 -7.19
C LYS A 124 19.75 -9.05 -6.05
N ALA A 125 18.93 -10.06 -6.33
CA ALA A 125 18.57 -11.06 -5.33
C ALA A 125 19.82 -11.92 -5.07
N LYS A 126 20.47 -11.68 -3.92
CA LYS A 126 21.49 -12.59 -3.39
C LYS A 126 20.78 -13.75 -2.71
N PHE A 127 20.54 -14.83 -3.44
CA PHE A 127 20.11 -16.08 -2.84
C PHE A 127 21.31 -16.71 -2.13
N PHE A 128 21.23 -16.89 -0.81
CA PHE A 128 22.14 -17.72 -0.04
C PHE A 128 21.39 -19.01 0.31
N SER A 129 21.77 -20.12 -0.32
CA SER A 129 21.37 -21.45 0.15
C SER A 129 22.40 -21.94 1.17
N LYS A 130 21.94 -22.38 2.34
CA LYS A 130 22.74 -23.15 3.30
C LYS A 130 21.94 -24.40 3.67
N GLY A 131 22.19 -25.48 2.95
CA GLY A 131 21.68 -26.82 3.21
C GLY A 131 22.55 -27.81 2.44
N GLY A 132 23.03 -28.84 3.12
CA GLY A 132 23.85 -29.90 2.51
C GLY A 132 23.03 -30.79 1.58
N ASN A 133 23.70 -31.47 0.66
CA ASN A 133 23.10 -32.52 -0.17
C ASN A 133 22.47 -33.61 0.74
N PRO A 134 21.29 -34.15 0.36
CA PRO A 134 20.61 -35.20 1.10
C PRO A 134 21.45 -36.48 1.21
#